data_AF-A0A7M2XJD1-F1
#
_entry.id   AF-A0A7M2XJD1-F1
#
_cell.length_a   1.000
_cell.length_b   1.000
_cell.length_c   1.000
_cell.angle_alpha   90.00
_cell.angle_beta   90.00
_cell.angle_gamma   90.00
#
_symmetry.space_group_name_H-M   'P 1'
#
loop_
_entity.id
_entity.type
_entity.pdbx_description
1 polymer ?
#
loop_
_entity_poly.entity_id
_entity_poly.type
_entity_poly.pdbx_seq_one_letter_code
_entity_poly.pdbx_strand_id
1 'polypeptide(L)'
;MSDHADDLHDEDDPGYRGPAEVTVGNRTVAVDVEISGRFDPLLGRHVWRGRLRRLAETLGADASPAPGTTVTITVPDAPETATARISEVDLWGSHMVDGISRPPYPLPTETDGVDPA
;
A
#
# COMPACT_ATOMS: atom_id res chain seq x y z
N MET A 1 4.87 25.76 -33.56
CA MET A 1 4.41 24.36 -33.37
C MET A 1 4.09 24.23 -31.90
N SER A 2 2.87 23.82 -31.60
CA SER A 2 2.26 23.93 -30.29
C SER A 2 2.91 23.01 -29.26
N ASP A 3 3.12 23.60 -28.08
CA ASP A 3 3.18 23.00 -26.75
C ASP A 3 2.47 21.64 -26.67
N HIS A 4 3.21 20.57 -26.35
CA HIS A 4 2.63 19.27 -25.98
C HIS A 4 2.91 19.06 -24.50
N ALA A 5 1.81 19.13 -23.75
CA ALA A 5 1.69 19.04 -22.31
C ALA A 5 2.11 17.67 -21.75
N ASP A 6 2.49 17.70 -20.47
CA ASP A 6 2.38 16.59 -19.51
C ASP A 6 2.87 15.21 -19.97
N ASP A 7 4.20 15.05 -20.01
CA ASP A 7 4.82 13.73 -19.80
C ASP A 7 4.99 13.53 -18.28
N LEU A 8 3.86 13.34 -17.59
CA LEU A 8 3.84 12.82 -16.22
C LEU A 8 4.21 11.34 -16.30
N HIS A 9 5.50 11.04 -16.20
CA HIS A 9 5.97 9.68 -15.96
C HIS A 9 5.50 9.22 -14.57
N ASP A 10 4.25 8.75 -14.46
CA ASP A 10 3.68 8.06 -13.30
C ASP A 10 3.95 6.53 -13.35
N GLU A 11 4.94 6.08 -14.13
CA GLU A 11 5.20 4.64 -14.42
C GLU A 11 6.30 3.98 -13.54
N ASP A 12 6.94 4.71 -12.62
CA ASP A 12 8.14 4.24 -11.88
C ASP A 12 8.01 4.21 -10.35
N ASP A 13 6.80 4.26 -9.78
CA ASP A 13 6.63 3.94 -8.35
C ASP A 13 6.33 2.43 -8.22
N PRO A 14 7.28 1.60 -7.72
CA PRO A 14 7.09 0.15 -7.60
C PRO A 14 6.04 -0.12 -6.52
N GLY A 15 4.77 -0.12 -6.93
CA GLY A 15 3.63 -0.39 -6.08
C GLY A 15 3.11 -1.82 -6.23
N TYR A 16 2.33 -2.27 -5.24
CA TYR A 16 1.58 -3.52 -5.30
C TYR A 16 0.11 -3.24 -5.62
N ARG A 17 -0.44 -3.92 -6.63
CA ARG A 17 -1.87 -3.92 -6.93
C ARG A 17 -2.36 -5.36 -7.08
N GLY A 18 -3.28 -5.77 -6.22
CA GLY A 18 -3.83 -7.12 -6.25
C GLY A 18 -4.52 -7.51 -4.95
N PRO A 19 -4.91 -8.79 -4.81
CA PRO A 19 -5.51 -9.29 -3.60
C PRO A 19 -4.51 -9.29 -2.45
N ALA A 20 -4.94 -8.88 -1.26
CA ALA A 20 -4.17 -9.00 -0.03
C ALA A 20 -5.08 -9.34 1.15
N GLU A 21 -4.52 -9.99 2.15
CA GLU A 21 -5.22 -10.21 3.41
C GLU A 21 -5.07 -8.97 4.29
N VAL A 22 -6.20 -8.40 4.70
CA VAL A 22 -6.24 -7.27 5.62
C VAL A 22 -6.81 -7.75 6.94
N THR A 23 -6.04 -7.56 8.01
CA THR A 23 -6.45 -7.83 9.38
C THR A 23 -6.83 -6.54 10.09
N VAL A 24 -8.06 -6.50 10.60
CA VAL A 24 -8.63 -5.40 11.39
C VAL A 24 -9.08 -5.96 12.74
N GLY A 25 -8.36 -5.63 13.81
CA GLY A 25 -8.61 -6.20 15.13
C GLY A 25 -8.39 -7.72 15.14
N ASN A 26 -9.46 -8.50 15.32
CA ASN A 26 -9.44 -9.97 15.30
C ASN A 26 -9.98 -10.59 14.01
N ARG A 27 -10.29 -9.78 12.99
CA ARG A 27 -10.88 -10.23 11.73
C ARG A 27 -9.87 -10.09 10.61
N THR A 28 -9.75 -11.13 9.80
CA THR A 28 -8.91 -11.15 8.60
C THR A 28 -9.78 -11.39 7.38
N VAL A 29 -9.64 -10.55 6.36
CA VAL A 29 -10.42 -10.61 5.13
C VAL A 29 -9.53 -10.40 3.92
N ALA A 30 -9.83 -11.10 2.82
CA ALA A 30 -9.16 -10.87 1.55
C ALA A 30 -9.85 -9.73 0.79
N VAL A 31 -9.09 -8.72 0.39
CA VAL A 31 -9.57 -7.55 -0.37
C VAL A 31 -8.58 -7.16 -1.45
N ASP A 32 -9.05 -6.48 -2.49
CA ASP A 32 -8.17 -5.85 -3.46
C ASP A 32 -7.53 -4.60 -2.85
N VAL A 33 -6.21 -4.55 -2.91
CA VAL A 33 -5.42 -3.43 -2.41
C VAL A 33 -4.58 -2.82 -3.53
N GLU A 34 -4.30 -1.54 -3.38
CA GLU A 34 -3.39 -0.78 -4.22
C GLU A 34 -2.47 0.00 -3.29
N ILE A 35 -1.17 -0.28 -3.32
CA ILE A 35 -0.17 0.23 -2.40
C ILE A 35 0.98 0.81 -3.21
N SER A 36 1.36 2.04 -2.91
CA SER A 36 2.51 2.72 -3.52
C SER A 36 3.37 3.32 -2.43
N GLY A 37 4.69 3.29 -2.60
CA GLY A 37 5.61 3.50 -1.50
C GLY A 37 6.97 4.01 -1.95
N ARG A 38 7.47 5.01 -1.22
CA ARG A 38 8.74 5.66 -1.49
C ARG A 38 9.60 5.72 -0.23
N PHE A 39 10.92 5.70 -0.41
CA PHE A 39 11.83 6.04 0.67
C PHE A 39 11.86 7.56 0.91
N ASP A 40 11.54 7.98 2.14
CA ASP A 40 11.64 9.38 2.57
C ASP A 40 12.99 9.60 3.28
N PRO A 41 13.92 10.36 2.67
CA PRO A 41 15.26 10.58 3.23
C PRO A 41 15.26 11.53 4.43
N LEU A 42 14.27 12.42 4.54
CA LEU A 42 14.14 13.32 5.69
C LEU A 42 13.73 12.53 6.95
N LEU A 43 12.90 11.52 6.74
CA LEU A 43 12.37 10.66 7.79
C LEU A 43 13.18 9.39 8.02
N GLY A 44 14.15 9.09 7.15
CA GLY A 44 15.01 7.91 7.22
C GLY A 44 14.23 6.59 7.13
N ARG A 45 13.05 6.59 6.52
CA ARG A 45 12.17 5.41 6.45
C ARG A 45 11.36 5.40 5.16
N HIS A 46 10.86 4.22 4.80
CA HIS A 46 9.84 4.11 3.77
C HIS A 46 8.50 4.64 4.28
N VAL A 47 7.87 5.47 3.46
CA VAL A 47 6.50 5.92 3.63
C VAL A 47 5.70 5.38 2.45
N TRP A 48 4.55 4.80 2.73
CA TRP A 48 3.70 4.26 1.68
C TRP A 48 2.24 4.58 1.97
N ARG A 49 1.47 4.67 0.90
CA ARG A 49 0.04 4.90 0.96
C ARG A 49 -0.66 3.75 0.27
N GLY A 50 -1.79 3.34 0.82
CA GLY A 50 -2.57 2.24 0.31
C GLY A 50 -4.03 2.61 0.17
N ARG A 51 -4.72 1.86 -0.67
CA ARG A 51 -6.16 1.91 -0.86
C ARG A 51 -6.70 0.48 -0.73
N LEU A 52 -7.64 0.29 0.19
CA LEU A 52 -8.30 -1.00 0.44
C LEU A 52 -9.71 -0.94 -0.12
N ARG A 53 -10.01 -1.74 -1.13
CA ARG A 53 -11.33 -1.74 -1.79
C ARG A 53 -12.27 -2.71 -1.08
N ARG A 54 -13.53 -2.30 -0.92
CA ARG A 54 -14.61 -3.13 -0.35
C ARG A 54 -14.34 -3.69 1.06
N LEU A 55 -13.44 -3.10 1.83
CA LEU A 55 -13.07 -3.60 3.15
C LEU A 55 -14.27 -3.67 4.10
N ALA A 56 -15.09 -2.62 4.16
CA ALA A 56 -16.31 -2.61 4.97
C ALA A 56 -17.33 -3.66 4.51
N GLU A 57 -17.49 -3.85 3.20
CA GLU A 57 -18.40 -4.85 2.64
C GLU A 57 -17.95 -6.27 3.05
N THR A 58 -16.64 -6.56 2.96
CA THR A 58 -16.09 -7.87 3.32
C THR A 58 -16.08 -8.12 4.83
N LEU A 59 -15.92 -7.08 5.66
CA LEU A 59 -16.03 -7.18 7.12
C LEU A 59 -17.48 -7.26 7.64
N GLY A 60 -18.45 -6.85 6.81
CA GLY A 60 -19.85 -6.65 7.16
C GLY A 60 -20.18 -5.17 7.45
N ALA A 61 -21.36 -4.72 7.04
CA ALA A 61 -21.77 -3.30 7.06
C ALA A 61 -21.62 -2.61 8.44
N ASP A 62 -21.83 -3.32 9.54
CA ASP A 62 -21.70 -2.80 10.91
C ASP A 62 -20.25 -2.74 11.42
N ALA A 63 -19.29 -3.20 10.62
CA ALA A 63 -17.89 -3.34 10.98
C ALA A 63 -16.95 -2.50 10.10
N SER A 64 -17.49 -1.46 9.44
CA SER A 64 -16.66 -0.52 8.69
C SER A 64 -15.67 0.18 9.64
N PRO A 65 -14.36 0.02 9.40
CA PRO A 65 -13.36 0.61 10.28
C PRO A 65 -13.27 2.13 10.07
N ALA A 66 -13.16 2.86 11.18
CA ALA A 66 -13.11 4.32 11.18
C ALA A 66 -11.71 4.85 10.84
N PRO A 67 -11.60 6.11 10.38
CA PRO A 67 -10.32 6.79 10.34
C PRO A 67 -9.61 6.72 11.70
N GLY A 68 -8.32 6.42 11.66
CA GLY A 68 -7.49 6.19 12.82
C GLY A 68 -7.35 4.72 13.25
N THR A 69 -8.14 3.80 12.68
CA THR A 69 -8.02 2.36 12.94
C THR A 69 -6.72 1.80 12.35
N THR A 70 -6.00 1.02 13.14
CA THR A 70 -4.81 0.27 12.69
C THR A 70 -5.22 -0.99 11.95
N VAL A 71 -4.57 -1.26 10.83
CA VAL A 71 -4.74 -2.45 10.01
C VAL A 71 -3.39 -3.09 9.72
N THR A 72 -3.39 -4.41 9.55
CA THR A 72 -2.22 -5.17 9.09
C THR A 72 -2.51 -5.74 7.72
N ILE A 73 -1.63 -5.52 6.76
CA ILE A 73 -1.77 -5.98 5.38
C ILE A 73 -0.72 -7.04 5.11
N THR A 74 -1.18 -8.19 4.61
CA THR A 74 -0.35 -9.30 4.17
C THR A 74 -0.54 -9.47 2.67
N VAL A 75 0.49 -9.15 1.91
CA VAL A 75 0.52 -9.36 0.46
C VAL A 75 0.99 -10.79 0.17
N PRO A 76 0.38 -11.52 -0.77
CA PRO A 76 0.87 -12.82 -1.21
C PRO A 76 2.34 -12.75 -1.62
N ASP A 77 3.14 -13.75 -1.22
CA ASP A 77 4.57 -13.86 -1.52
C ASP A 77 5.46 -12.74 -0.94
N ALA A 78 4.89 -11.84 -0.12
CA ALA A 78 5.68 -10.86 0.61
C ALA A 78 6.36 -11.50 1.84
N PRO A 79 7.63 -11.14 2.12
CA PRO A 79 8.36 -11.69 3.25
C PRO A 79 7.87 -11.16 4.61
N GLU A 80 7.24 -9.98 4.62
CA GLU A 80 6.75 -9.32 5.83
C GLU A 80 5.36 -8.73 5.61
N THR A 81 4.56 -8.69 6.68
CA THR A 81 3.30 -7.95 6.74
C THR A 81 3.57 -6.48 7.00
N ALA A 82 2.74 -5.58 6.50
CA ALA A 82 2.86 -4.16 6.76
C ALA A 82 1.72 -3.61 7.61
N THR A 83 2.09 -2.79 8.59
CA THR A 83 1.15 -2.10 9.46
C THR A 83 0.85 -0.71 8.89
N ALA A 84 -0.44 -0.39 8.83
CA ALA A 84 -0.96 0.87 8.32
C ALA A 84 -2.05 1.43 9.23
N ARG A 85 -2.35 2.71 9.07
CA ARG A 85 -3.48 3.36 9.73
C ARG A 85 -4.45 3.90 8.69
N ILE A 86 -5.74 3.65 8.88
CA ILE A 86 -6.77 4.24 8.01
C ILE A 86 -6.74 5.76 8.20
N SER A 87 -6.53 6.50 7.13
CA SER A 87 -6.52 7.97 7.16
C SER A 87 -7.88 8.55 6.81
N GLU A 88 -8.58 7.93 5.86
CA GLU A 88 -9.88 8.38 5.37
C GLU A 88 -10.64 7.25 4.67
N VAL A 89 -11.95 7.47 4.47
CA VAL A 89 -12.78 6.64 3.59
C VAL A 89 -13.21 7.54 2.44
N ASP A 90 -12.92 7.13 1.22
CA ASP A 90 -13.21 7.96 0.06
C ASP A 90 -14.69 7.92 -0.34
N LEU A 91 -15.07 8.76 -1.32
CA LEU A 91 -16.46 8.88 -1.79
C LEU A 91 -17.04 7.60 -2.40
N TRP A 92 -16.19 6.62 -2.71
CA TRP A 92 -16.57 5.31 -3.25
C TRP A 92 -16.49 4.20 -2.20
N GLY A 93 -16.26 4.54 -0.92
CA GLY A 93 -16.21 3.58 0.18
C GLY A 93 -14.90 2.80 0.30
N SER A 94 -13.84 3.20 -0.39
CA SER A 94 -12.50 2.62 -0.21
C SER A 94 -11.80 3.23 1.00
N HIS A 95 -11.13 2.40 1.79
CA HIS A 95 -10.37 2.85 2.96
C HIS A 95 -8.96 3.20 2.52
N MET A 96 -8.61 4.48 2.63
CA MET A 96 -7.26 4.95 2.40
C MET A 96 -6.43 4.70 3.65
N VAL A 97 -5.20 4.23 3.48
CA VAL A 97 -4.30 3.88 4.58
C VAL A 97 -2.94 4.52 4.39
N ASP A 98 -2.33 4.95 5.49
CA ASP A 98 -0.95 5.42 5.53
C ASP A 98 -0.09 4.41 6.28
N GLY A 99 0.92 3.92 5.59
CA GLY A 99 1.90 2.97 6.06
C GLY A 99 3.03 3.60 6.82
N ILE A 100 3.36 3.03 7.97
CA ILE A 100 4.50 3.47 8.81
C ILE A 100 5.61 2.42 8.92
N SER A 101 5.48 1.33 8.16
CA SER A 101 6.40 0.19 8.14
C SER A 101 7.08 0.07 6.77
N ARG A 102 8.03 -0.86 6.64
CA ARG A 102 8.54 -1.24 5.31
C ARG A 102 7.36 -1.75 4.46
N PRO A 103 7.26 -1.37 3.17
CA PRO A 103 6.19 -1.86 2.32
C PRO A 103 6.22 -3.39 2.24
N PRO A 104 5.06 -4.07 2.23
CA PRO A 104 4.97 -5.53 2.21
C PRO A 104 5.11 -6.04 0.77
N TYR A 105 6.20 -5.71 0.09
CA TYR A 105 6.54 -6.28 -1.21
C TYR A 105 8.06 -6.27 -1.38
N PRO A 106 8.63 -7.21 -2.16
CA PRO A 106 10.05 -7.20 -2.43
C PRO A 106 10.41 -5.90 -3.15
N LEU A 107 11.19 -5.06 -2.48
CA LEU A 107 11.88 -3.96 -3.15
C LEU A 107 12.86 -4.59 -4.14
N PRO A 108 13.00 -4.08 -5.37
CA PRO A 108 14.05 -4.53 -6.26
C PRO A 108 15.37 -4.34 -5.51
N THR A 109 16.00 -5.46 -5.12
CA THR A 109 17.40 -5.43 -4.73
C THR A 109 18.14 -4.92 -5.94
N GLU A 110 18.80 -3.77 -5.81
CA GLU A 110 19.87 -3.36 -6.71
C GLU A 110 20.70 -4.61 -6.97
N THR A 111 20.62 -5.13 -8.19
CA THR A 111 21.37 -6.32 -8.56
C THR A 111 22.83 -5.92 -8.43
N ASP A 112 23.52 -6.60 -7.52
CA ASP A 112 24.95 -6.50 -7.27
C ASP A 112 25.69 -6.73 -8.60
N GLY A 113 25.95 -5.62 -9.30
CA GLY A 113 26.73 -5.58 -10.52
C GLY A 113 28.18 -5.27 -10.17
N VAL A 114 28.88 -6.23 -9.56
CA VAL A 114 30.34 -6.25 -9.54
C VAL A 114 30.80 -7.62 -10.03
N ASP A 115 31.14 -7.65 -11.31
CA ASP A 115 31.89 -8.72 -11.97
C ASP A 115 33.34 -8.66 -11.45
N PRO A 116 33.88 -9.68 -10.76
CA PRO A 116 35.30 -9.73 -10.47
C PRO A 116 36.06 -10.23 -11.72
N ALA A 117 36.81 -9.32 -12.34
CA ALA A 117 37.80 -9.63 -13.38
C ALA A 117 39.03 -10.38 -12.83
#